data_AF-A0A6G3XNB2-F1
#
_entry.id   AF-A0A6G3XNB2-F1
#
_cell.length_a   1.000
_cell.length_b   1.000
_cell.length_c   1.000
_cell.angle_alpha   90.00
_cell.angle_beta   90.00
_cell.angle_gamma   90.00
#
_symmetry.space_group_name_H-M   'P 1'
#
loop_
_entity.id
_entity.type
_entity.pdbx_description
1 polymer ?
#
loop_
_entity_poly.entity_id
_entity_poly.type
_entity_poly.pdbx_seq_one_letter_code
_entity_poly.pdbx_strand_id
1 'polypeptide(L)' 'SRLPLLVSTDQEHGIVCRVGEPATLLPGAMALGAGGSRSDTRRAAWIAGAELAALGVNQNYAPDADVNVNPANPVIG' A
#
# COMPACT_ATOMS: atom_id res chain seq x y z
N SER A 1 20.56 21.78 11.58
CA SER A 1 19.15 21.62 11.16
C SER A 1 18.49 20.59 12.08
N ARG A 2 17.24 20.78 12.53
CA ARG A 2 16.53 19.88 13.49
C ARG A 2 15.21 19.28 12.94
N LEU A 3 15.02 19.25 11.62
CA LEU A 3 13.84 18.61 11.03
C LEU A 3 14.10 17.11 10.83
N PRO A 4 13.23 16.21 11.32
CA PRO A 4 13.33 14.78 11.02
C PRO A 4 13.25 14.52 9.52
N LEU A 5 13.95 13.50 9.04
CA LEU A 5 13.90 13.09 7.64
C LEU A 5 12.57 12.38 7.33
N LEU A 6 12.05 12.62 6.13
CA LEU A 6 11.05 11.76 5.52
C LEU A 6 11.76 10.57 4.89
N VAL A 7 11.32 9.37 5.28
CA VAL A 7 11.77 8.10 4.72
C VAL A 7 10.53 7.45 4.11
N SER A 8 10.47 7.42 2.78
CA SER A 8 9.31 6.99 2.02
C SER A 8 9.54 5.67 1.27
N THR A 9 8.45 4.98 0.92
CA THR A 9 8.45 3.82 0.03
C THR A 9 7.14 3.72 -0.77
N ASP A 10 7.12 2.85 -1.78
CA ASP A 10 5.93 2.48 -2.56
C ASP A 10 5.42 1.11 -2.10
N GLN A 11 4.71 1.07 -0.97
CA GLN A 11 4.18 -0.17 -0.40
C GLN A 11 2.64 -0.21 -0.56
N GLU A 12 2.19 -0.44 -1.79
CA GLU A 12 0.76 -0.52 -2.14
C GLU A 12 0.19 -1.93 -1.96
N HIS A 13 1.07 -2.93 -1.81
CA HIS A 13 0.78 -4.36 -1.83
C HIS A 13 0.27 -4.84 -3.20
N GLY A 14 -0.13 -6.12 -3.30
CA GLY A 14 -0.35 -6.75 -4.59
C GLY A 14 0.95 -6.75 -5.42
N ILE A 15 0.91 -6.17 -6.62
CA ILE A 15 2.05 -6.18 -7.55
C ILE A 15 3.11 -5.11 -7.23
N VAL A 16 2.77 -4.06 -6.47
CA VAL A 16 3.70 -3.00 -6.05
C VAL A 16 3.99 -3.14 -4.55
N CYS A 17 5.04 -3.91 -4.24
CA CYS A 17 5.44 -4.25 -2.89
C CYS A 17 6.96 -4.23 -2.79
N ARG A 18 7.54 -3.34 -1.97
CA ARG A 18 9.01 -3.21 -1.80
C ARG A 18 9.52 -3.95 -0.58
N VAL A 19 8.71 -4.00 0.47
CA VAL A 19 8.98 -4.78 1.68
C VAL A 19 8.22 -6.09 1.57
N GLY A 20 8.94 -7.16 1.27
CA GLY A 20 8.41 -8.53 1.24
C GLY A 20 8.67 -9.27 2.55
N GLU A 21 8.67 -10.60 2.50
CA GLU A 21 8.92 -11.44 3.67
C GLU A 21 10.17 -10.98 4.45
N PRO A 22 10.07 -10.85 5.80
CA PRO A 22 9.01 -11.38 6.66
C PRO A 22 7.78 -10.46 6.87
N ALA A 23 7.68 -9.31 6.19
CA ALA A 23 6.49 -8.47 6.26
C ALA A 23 5.27 -9.17 5.63
N THR A 24 4.08 -8.77 6.05
CA THR A 24 2.84 -9.39 5.62
C THR A 24 2.53 -9.02 4.18
N LEU A 25 2.41 -10.02 3.30
CA LEU A 25 1.93 -9.80 1.93
C LEU A 25 0.40 -9.72 1.92
N LEU A 26 -0.12 -8.50 1.75
CA LEU A 26 -1.55 -8.20 1.70
C LEU A 26 -2.09 -8.14 0.25
N PRO A 27 -3.42 -8.25 0.06
CA PRO A 27 -4.02 -8.01 -1.25
C PRO A 27 -3.83 -6.56 -1.73
N GLY A 28 -3.62 -6.37 -3.03
CA GLY A 28 -3.56 -5.03 -3.65
C GLY A 28 -4.94 -4.38 -3.85
N ALA A 29 -4.96 -3.14 -4.33
CA ALA A 29 -6.16 -2.31 -4.45
C ALA A 29 -7.34 -2.97 -5.18
N MET A 30 -7.10 -3.61 -6.34
CA MET A 30 -8.17 -4.28 -7.10
C MET A 30 -8.76 -5.47 -6.33
N ALA A 31 -7.93 -6.27 -5.66
CA ALA A 31 -8.38 -7.41 -4.88
C ALA A 31 -9.19 -6.97 -3.64
N LEU A 32 -8.74 -5.91 -2.96
CA LEU A 32 -9.50 -5.30 -1.85
C LEU A 32 -10.84 -4.73 -2.33
N GLY A 33 -10.85 -4.06 -3.49
CA GLY A 33 -12.07 -3.55 -4.13
C GLY A 33 -13.05 -4.67 -4.49
N ALA A 34 -12.57 -5.76 -5.08
CA ALA A 34 -13.37 -6.95 -5.39
C ALA A 34 -13.95 -7.62 -4.14
N GLY A 35 -13.23 -7.58 -3.02
CA GLY A 35 -13.73 -8.06 -1.72
C GLY A 35 -14.84 -7.20 -1.11
N GLY A 36 -14.98 -5.93 -1.52
CA GLY A 36 -16.10 -5.05 -1.15
C GLY A 36 -16.15 -4.61 0.32
N SER A 37 -15.16 -4.99 1.14
CA SER A 37 -15.14 -4.76 2.59
C SER A 37 -14.24 -3.58 2.98
N ARG A 38 -14.87 -2.48 3.41
CA ARG A 38 -14.14 -1.29 3.91
C ARG A 38 -13.38 -1.57 5.20
N SER A 39 -13.90 -2.44 6.07
CA SER A 39 -13.23 -2.83 7.31
C SER A 39 -11.95 -3.61 7.03
N ASP A 40 -11.99 -4.52 6.07
CA ASP A 40 -10.81 -5.34 5.72
C ASP A 40 -9.76 -4.47 5.01
N THR A 41 -10.18 -3.58 4.10
CA THR A 41 -9.29 -2.59 3.47
C THR A 41 -8.59 -1.72 4.52
N ARG A 42 -9.34 -1.21 5.51
CA ARG A 42 -8.76 -0.42 6.60
C ARG A 42 -7.79 -1.24 7.45
N ARG A 43 -8.12 -2.51 7.72
CA ARG A 43 -7.26 -3.41 8.50
C ARG A 43 -5.96 -3.72 7.76
N ALA A 44 -6.03 -3.99 6.45
CA ALA A 44 -4.86 -4.19 5.60
C ALA A 44 -3.94 -2.95 5.63
N ALA A 45 -4.50 -1.76 5.41
CA ALA A 45 -3.74 -0.51 5.48
C ALA A 45 -3.10 -0.25 6.85
N TRP A 46 -3.78 -0.63 7.94
CA TRP A 46 -3.23 -0.52 9.29
C TRP A 46 -2.05 -1.47 9.52
N ILE A 47 -2.16 -2.73 9.10
CA ILE A 47 -1.06 -3.72 9.20
C ILE A 47 0.15 -3.22 8.41
N ALA A 48 -0.06 -2.82 7.14
CA ALA A 48 0.96 -2.24 6.28
C ALA A 48 1.70 -1.07 6.94
N GLY A 49 0.94 -0.08 7.44
CA GLY A 49 1.52 1.09 8.09
C GLY A 49 2.28 0.77 9.38
N ALA A 50 1.79 -0.19 10.17
CA ALA A 50 2.45 -0.61 11.41
C ALA A 50 3.79 -1.30 11.13
N GLU A 51 3.85 -2.17 10.12
CA GLU A 51 5.09 -2.84 9.73
C GLU A 51 6.11 -1.86 9.14
N LEU A 52 5.68 -0.93 8.28
CA LEU A 52 6.55 0.15 7.77
C LEU A 52 7.10 1.04 8.89
N ALA A 53 6.24 1.44 9.83
CA ALA A 53 6.67 2.24 10.97
C ALA A 53 7.70 1.50 11.84
N ALA A 54 7.56 0.18 12.01
CA ALA A 54 8.56 -0.64 12.71
C ALA A 54 9.92 -0.70 12.00
N LEU A 55 9.95 -0.47 10.68
CA LEU A 55 11.17 -0.36 9.87
C LEU A 55 11.73 1.08 9.79
N GLY A 56 11.06 2.05 10.42
CA GLY A 56 11.46 3.46 10.39
C GLY A 56 11.01 4.22 9.14
N VAL A 57 10.18 3.61 8.28
CA VAL A 57 9.50 4.30 7.18
C VAL A 57 8.34 5.11 7.76
N ASN A 58 8.29 6.40 7.43
CA ASN A 58 7.30 7.34 7.98
C ASN A 58 6.41 7.99 6.90
N GLN A 59 6.56 7.57 5.65
CA GLN A 59 5.69 7.93 4.54
C GLN A 59 5.52 6.75 3.58
N ASN A 60 4.31 6.51 3.11
CA ASN A 60 4.02 5.53 2.07
C ASN A 60 3.32 6.26 0.93
N TYR A 61 3.74 6.05 -0.32
CA TYR A 61 3.05 6.58 -1.50
C TYR A 61 1.87 5.67 -1.87
N ALA A 62 0.94 5.56 -0.92
CA ALA A 62 -0.28 4.80 -1.02
C ALA A 62 -1.37 5.50 -0.19
N PRO A 63 -2.66 5.32 -0.49
CA PRO A 63 -3.20 4.47 -1.56
C PRO A 63 -3.15 5.15 -2.94
N ASP A 64 -3.13 4.34 -4.00
CA ASP A 64 -3.58 4.79 -5.32
C ASP A 64 -5.09 5.09 -5.28
N ALA A 65 -5.47 6.19 -5.92
CA ALA A 65 -6.83 6.69 -6.02
C ALA A 65 -7.36 6.72 -7.46
N ASP A 66 -6.58 6.21 -8.42
CA ASP A 66 -6.99 6.11 -9.80
C ASP A 66 -8.19 5.17 -9.96
N VAL A 67 -9.14 5.56 -10.83
CA VAL A 67 -10.29 4.74 -11.18
C VAL A 67 -10.00 4.07 -12.51
N ASN A 68 -9.70 2.77 -12.48
CA ASN A 68 -9.30 2.03 -13.69
C ASN A 68 -10.50 1.69 -14.59
N VAL A 69 -11.01 2.68 -15.32
CA VAL A 69 -12.13 2.53 -16.27
C VAL A 69 -11.71 2.02 -17.65
N ASN A 70 -10.41 1.99 -17.94
CA ASN A 70 -9.86 1.49 -19.19
C ASN A 70 -9.27 0.08 -18.98
N PRO A 71 -9.91 -1.00 -19.48
CA PRO A 71 -9.37 -2.35 -19.34
C PRO A 71 -7.99 -2.56 -20.01
N ALA A 72 -7.59 -1.68 -20.93
CA ALA A 72 -6.29 -1.71 -21.59
C ALA A 72 -5.26 -0.76 -20.95
N ASN A 73 -5.51 -0.27 -19.73
CA ASN A 73 -4.55 0.56 -19.01
C ASN A 73 -3.29 -0.27 -18.69
N PRO A 74 -2.10 0.12 -19.16
CA PRO A 74 -0.88 -0.66 -18.96
C PRO A 74 -0.14 -0.32 -17.67
N VAL A 75 -0.60 0.68 -16.90
CA VAL A 75 0.06 1.19 -15.68
C VAL A 75 -0.75 0.86 -14.43
N ILE A 76 -2.07 1.12 -14.46
CA ILE A 76 -3.00 0.83 -13.36
C ILE A 76 -3.87 -0.37 -13.76
N GLY A 77 -3.99 -1.36 -12.88
CA GLY A 77 -4.75 -2.59 -13.14
C GLY A 77 -4.01 -3.84 -12.69
#